data_AF-A0A7Y1XIQ3-F1
#
_entry.id   AF-A0A7Y1XIQ3-F1
#
_cell.length_a   1.000
_cell.length_b   1.000
_cell.length_c   1.000
_cell.angle_alpha   90.00
_cell.angle_beta   90.00
_cell.angle_gamma   90.00
#
_symmetry.space_group_name_H-M   'P 1'
#
loop_
_entity.id
_entity.type
_entity.pdbx_description
1 polymer ?
#
loop_
_entity_poly.entity_id
_entity_poly.type
_entity_poly.pdbx_seq_one_letter_code
_entity_poly.pdbx_strand_id
1 'polypeptide(L)'
;MDSRKLIYTTAVLLLLYGTAFADTGDRIEERLDNRGDRIETRLDNKGDRIDQRLDNKGDRIDQRLDNKGDRIDARLDRKSERAADAGRDRLSERLDRKGDRIDGKLDRKGDRIDRKLDRKGARVDRKLDRKGNRINRRR
;
A
#
# COMPACT_ATOMS: atom_id res chain seq x y z
N MET A 1 -72.68 7.16 2.59
CA MET A 1 -71.48 6.59 3.24
C MET A 1 -71.15 7.46 4.43
N ASP A 2 -71.14 6.90 5.64
CA ASP A 2 -70.89 7.67 6.86
C ASP A 2 -69.48 8.26 6.88
N SER A 3 -69.36 9.56 7.17
CA SER A 3 -68.07 10.26 7.30
C SER A 3 -67.12 9.59 8.28
N ARG A 4 -67.65 8.89 9.30
CA ARG A 4 -66.88 8.08 10.24
C ARG A 4 -66.15 6.93 9.54
N LYS A 5 -66.82 6.19 8.65
CA LYS A 5 -66.20 5.07 7.92
C LYS A 5 -65.09 5.56 6.99
N LEU A 6 -65.28 6.71 6.34
CA LEU A 6 -64.26 7.33 5.49
C LEU A 6 -63.00 7.71 6.29
N ILE A 7 -63.18 8.34 7.47
CA ILE A 7 -62.08 8.71 8.37
C ILE A 7 -61.33 7.47 8.88
N TYR A 8 -62.04 6.40 9.26
CA TYR A 8 -61.38 5.16 9.68
C TYR A 8 -60.58 4.53 8.54
N THR A 9 -61.13 4.47 7.32
CA THR A 9 -60.41 3.88 6.17
C THR A 9 -59.18 4.69 5.79
N THR A 10 -59.25 6.03 5.82
CA THR A 10 -58.08 6.87 5.51
C THR A 10 -57.03 6.80 6.62
N ALA A 11 -57.43 6.75 7.89
CA ALA A 11 -56.50 6.57 9.01
C ALA A 11 -55.77 5.22 8.96
N VAL A 12 -56.49 4.14 8.65
CA VAL A 12 -55.90 2.79 8.49
C VAL A 12 -54.94 2.76 7.29
N LEU A 13 -55.30 3.37 6.16
CA LEU A 13 -54.42 3.47 5.00
C LEU A 13 -53.16 4.29 5.32
N LEU A 14 -53.28 5.44 5.98
CA LEU A 14 -52.13 6.25 6.39
C LEU A 14 -51.20 5.51 7.34
N LEU A 15 -51.75 4.74 8.29
CA LEU A 15 -50.96 3.89 9.18
C LEU A 15 -50.24 2.77 8.41
N LEU A 16 -50.94 2.09 7.50
CA LEU A 16 -50.35 1.04 6.64
C LEU A 16 -49.24 1.59 5.73
N TYR A 17 -49.44 2.74 5.12
CA TYR A 17 -48.40 3.39 4.30
C TYR A 17 -47.21 3.83 5.17
N GLY A 18 -47.47 4.39 6.36
CA GLY A 18 -46.41 4.78 7.29
C GLY A 18 -45.54 3.60 7.73
N THR A 19 -46.13 2.46 8.07
CA THR A 19 -45.39 1.26 8.48
C THR A 19 -44.67 0.59 7.32
N ALA A 20 -45.31 0.51 6.14
CA ALA A 20 -44.66 -0.04 4.94
C ALA A 20 -43.48 0.81 4.47
N PHE A 21 -43.58 2.14 4.57
CA PHE A 21 -42.50 3.05 4.22
C PHE A 21 -41.35 2.98 5.24
N ALA A 22 -41.65 2.83 6.53
CA ALA A 22 -40.64 2.61 7.57
C ALA A 22 -39.88 1.28 7.37
N ASP A 23 -40.58 0.16 7.18
CA ASP A 23 -39.93 -1.15 6.92
C ASP A 23 -39.10 -1.13 5.62
N THR A 24 -39.56 -0.39 4.60
CA THR A 24 -38.77 -0.19 3.37
C THR A 24 -37.51 0.65 3.64
N GLY A 25 -37.61 1.68 4.49
CA GLY A 25 -36.50 2.50 4.94
C GLY A 25 -35.44 1.68 5.67
N ASP A 26 -35.84 0.93 6.69
CA ASP A 26 -34.96 0.09 7.51
C ASP A 26 -34.20 -0.94 6.66
N ARG A 27 -34.89 -1.58 5.70
CA ARG A 27 -34.26 -2.53 4.77
C ARG A 27 -33.27 -1.88 3.81
N ILE A 28 -33.50 -0.62 3.41
CA ILE A 28 -32.57 0.13 2.55
C ILE A 28 -31.33 0.49 3.35
N GLU A 29 -31.49 0.97 4.58
CA GLU A 29 -30.39 1.30 5.50
C GLU A 29 -29.52 0.07 5.77
N GLU A 30 -30.12 -1.06 6.16
CA GLU A 30 -29.41 -2.32 6.40
C GLU A 30 -28.60 -2.77 5.15
N ARG A 31 -29.17 -2.61 3.96
CA ARG A 31 -28.47 -2.96 2.69
C ARG A 31 -27.32 -2.00 2.39
N LEU A 32 -27.47 -0.71 2.68
CA LEU A 32 -26.42 0.28 2.50
C LEU A 32 -25.27 0.04 3.47
N ASP A 33 -25.58 -0.33 4.70
CA ASP A 33 -24.59 -0.69 5.70
C ASP A 33 -23.81 -1.94 5.32
N ASN A 34 -24.51 -3.04 5.07
CA ASN A 34 -23.85 -4.28 4.62
C ASN A 34 -22.98 -4.07 3.38
N ARG A 35 -23.39 -3.16 2.48
CA ARG A 35 -22.60 -2.78 1.32
C ARG A 35 -21.37 -1.94 1.70
N GLY A 36 -21.51 -1.00 2.62
CA GLY A 36 -20.42 -0.21 3.18
C GLY A 36 -19.34 -1.09 3.78
N ASP A 37 -19.72 -1.98 4.70
CA ASP A 37 -18.79 -2.91 5.39
C ASP A 37 -18.03 -3.77 4.38
N ARG A 38 -18.74 -4.32 3.38
CA ARG A 38 -18.10 -5.13 2.33
C ARG A 38 -17.11 -4.32 1.51
N ILE A 39 -17.35 -3.03 1.28
CA ILE A 39 -16.40 -2.19 0.54
C ILE A 39 -15.20 -1.86 1.41
N GLU A 40 -15.40 -1.52 2.69
CA GLU A 40 -14.32 -1.27 3.66
C GLU A 40 -13.39 -2.48 3.77
N THR A 41 -13.94 -3.67 4.03
CA THR A 41 -13.15 -4.92 4.05
C THR A 41 -12.36 -5.13 2.75
N ARG A 42 -12.94 -4.80 1.59
CA ARG A 42 -12.24 -4.92 0.30
C ARG A 42 -11.12 -3.88 0.11
N LEU A 43 -11.23 -2.71 0.72
CA LEU A 43 -10.19 -1.70 0.70
C LEU A 43 -9.03 -2.08 1.60
N ASP A 44 -9.31 -2.58 2.80
CA ASP A 44 -8.28 -3.04 3.74
C ASP A 44 -7.47 -4.19 3.14
N ASN A 45 -8.17 -5.24 2.68
CA ASN A 45 -7.53 -6.36 1.97
C ASN A 45 -6.72 -5.91 0.74
N LYS A 46 -7.11 -4.80 0.12
CA LYS A 46 -6.37 -4.24 -1.01
C LYS A 46 -5.12 -3.47 -0.54
N GLY A 47 -5.21 -2.76 0.58
CA GLY A 47 -4.09 -2.13 1.27
C GLY A 47 -3.02 -3.16 1.60
N ASP A 48 -3.38 -4.18 2.38
CA ASP A 48 -2.48 -5.25 2.80
C ASP A 48 -1.74 -5.90 1.62
N ARG A 49 -2.47 -6.20 0.53
CA ARG A 49 -1.88 -6.77 -0.69
C ARG A 49 -0.92 -5.82 -1.39
N ILE A 50 -1.16 -4.51 -1.33
CA ILE A 50 -0.25 -3.53 -1.93
C ILE A 50 1.01 -3.42 -1.06
N ASP A 51 0.86 -3.36 0.25
CA ASP A 51 1.97 -3.24 1.20
C ASP A 51 2.89 -4.45 1.10
N GLN A 52 2.32 -5.66 1.18
CA GLN A 52 3.06 -6.89 0.97
C GLN A 52 3.81 -6.91 -0.37
N ARG A 53 3.24 -6.33 -1.44
CA ARG A 53 3.92 -6.25 -2.74
C ARG A 53 5.02 -5.19 -2.80
N LEU A 54 4.92 -4.13 -2.00
CA LEU A 54 5.96 -3.12 -1.88
C LEU A 54 7.13 -3.66 -1.06
N ASP A 55 6.87 -4.34 0.05
CA ASP A 55 7.88 -4.95 0.92
C ASP A 55 8.67 -6.01 0.15
N ASN A 56 7.97 -7.00 -0.44
CA ASN A 56 8.60 -8.01 -1.29
C ASN A 56 9.41 -7.41 -2.45
N LYS A 57 9.05 -6.20 -2.90
CA LYS A 57 9.80 -5.51 -3.94
C LYS A 57 11.04 -4.82 -3.37
N GLY A 58 10.97 -4.26 -2.16
CA GLY A 58 12.11 -3.76 -1.39
C GLY A 58 13.14 -4.86 -1.21
N ASP A 59 12.74 -5.96 -0.57
CA ASP A 59 13.63 -7.11 -0.28
C ASP A 59 14.35 -7.63 -1.52
N ARG A 60 13.62 -7.76 -2.64
CA ARG A 60 14.21 -8.21 -3.92
C ARG A 60 15.20 -7.21 -4.50
N ILE A 61 15.02 -5.92 -4.26
CA ILE A 61 15.98 -4.91 -4.71
C ILE A 61 17.22 -4.95 -3.83
N ASP A 62 17.05 -5.03 -2.52
CA ASP A 62 18.15 -5.06 -1.55
C ASP A 62 19.05 -6.27 -1.79
N GLN A 63 18.45 -7.46 -1.87
CA GLN A 63 19.18 -8.68 -2.25
C GLN A 63 19.94 -8.52 -3.57
N ARG A 64 19.40 -7.80 -4.55
CA ARG A 64 20.10 -7.58 -5.84
C ARG A 64 21.21 -6.54 -5.76
N LEU A 65 21.11 -5.58 -4.84
CA LEU A 65 22.16 -4.61 -4.57
C LEU A 65 23.30 -5.27 -3.80
N ASP A 66 23.00 -6.05 -2.76
CA ASP A 66 23.99 -6.77 -1.96
C ASP A 66 24.78 -7.76 -2.82
N ASN A 67 24.07 -8.65 -3.53
CA ASN A 67 24.69 -9.59 -4.47
C ASN A 67 25.54 -8.89 -5.55
N LYS A 68 25.21 -7.63 -5.87
CA LYS A 68 26.00 -6.85 -6.83
C LYS A 68 27.23 -6.24 -6.16
N GLY A 69 27.12 -5.76 -4.93
CA GLY A 69 28.24 -5.32 -4.09
C GLY A 69 29.28 -6.43 -3.94
N ASP A 70 28.86 -7.58 -3.40
CA ASP A 70 29.73 -8.75 -3.18
C ASP A 70 30.51 -9.17 -4.43
N ARG A 71 29.85 -9.16 -5.60
CA ARG A 71 30.48 -9.51 -6.88
C ARG A 71 31.48 -8.47 -7.34
N ILE A 72 31.26 -7.19 -7.03
CA ILE A 72 32.20 -6.12 -7.36
C ILE A 72 33.40 -6.20 -6.42
N ASP A 73 33.18 -6.38 -5.12
CA ASP A 73 34.22 -6.42 -4.10
C ASP A 73 35.13 -7.60 -4.34
N ALA A 74 34.57 -8.80 -4.48
CA ALA A 74 35.34 -10.00 -4.82
C ALA A 74 36.13 -9.88 -6.13
N ARG A 75 35.73 -9.01 -7.06
CA ARG A 75 36.50 -8.74 -8.30
C ARG A 75 37.56 -7.67 -8.13
N LEU A 76 37.35 -6.70 -7.25
CA LEU A 76 38.32 -5.66 -6.94
C LEU A 76 39.40 -6.20 -6.03
N ASP A 77 39.06 -6.96 -5.00
CA ASP A 77 40.00 -7.62 -4.09
C ASP A 77 40.97 -8.51 -4.85
N ARG A 78 40.45 -9.42 -5.70
CA ARG A 78 41.28 -10.27 -6.57
C ARG A 78 42.19 -9.48 -7.52
N LYS A 79 41.82 -8.26 -7.90
CA LYS A 79 42.68 -7.40 -8.72
C LYS A 79 43.69 -6.64 -7.86
N SER A 80 43.31 -6.26 -6.65
CA SER A 80 44.16 -5.57 -5.69
C SER A 80 45.28 -6.49 -5.23
N GLU A 81 44.94 -7.72 -4.83
CA GLU A 81 45.88 -8.78 -4.44
C GLU A 81 46.89 -9.07 -5.57
N ARG A 82 46.42 -9.30 -6.79
CA ARG A 82 47.33 -9.49 -7.95
C ARG A 82 48.22 -8.28 -8.24
N ALA A 83 47.76 -7.07 -7.93
CA ALA A 83 48.58 -5.88 -8.10
C ALA A 83 49.65 -5.80 -6.99
N ALA A 84 49.29 -6.13 -5.74
CA ALA A 84 50.22 -6.23 -4.62
C ALA A 84 51.30 -7.29 -4.88
N ASP A 85 50.91 -8.50 -5.31
CA ASP A 85 51.83 -9.60 -5.66
C ASP A 85 52.83 -9.21 -6.76
N ALA A 86 52.43 -8.31 -7.66
CA ALA A 86 53.27 -7.78 -8.74
C ALA A 86 54.11 -6.56 -8.32
N GLY A 87 54.14 -6.21 -7.03
CA GLY A 87 54.84 -5.02 -6.50
C GLY A 87 54.23 -3.69 -6.93
N ARG A 88 52.94 -3.66 -7.29
CA ARG A 88 52.22 -2.48 -7.77
C ARG A 88 51.31 -1.89 -6.70
N ASP A 89 51.88 -1.55 -5.54
CA ASP A 89 51.14 -1.10 -4.35
C ASP A 89 50.21 0.09 -4.62
N ARG A 90 50.67 1.08 -5.40
CA ARG A 90 49.83 2.24 -5.78
C ARG A 90 48.59 1.84 -6.59
N LEU A 91 48.67 0.77 -7.38
CA LEU A 91 47.52 0.27 -8.14
C LEU A 91 46.57 -0.49 -7.22
N SER A 92 47.08 -1.32 -6.32
CA SER A 92 46.30 -2.01 -5.27
C SER A 92 45.49 -0.98 -4.46
N GLU A 93 46.16 0.02 -3.89
CA GLU A 93 45.49 1.07 -3.10
C GLU A 93 44.47 1.88 -3.92
N ARG A 94 44.68 2.03 -5.24
CA ARG A 94 43.70 2.68 -6.12
C ARG A 94 42.47 1.79 -6.39
N LEU A 95 42.64 0.48 -6.37
CA LEU A 95 41.54 -0.49 -6.54
C LEU A 95 40.71 -0.57 -5.26
N ASP A 96 41.33 -0.55 -4.09
CA ASP A 96 40.62 -0.56 -2.79
C ASP A 96 39.77 0.69 -2.64
N ARG A 97 40.35 1.88 -2.84
CA ARG A 97 39.59 3.15 -2.86
C ARG A 97 38.49 3.19 -3.91
N LYS A 98 38.59 2.38 -4.97
CA LYS A 98 37.55 2.26 -5.98
C LYS A 98 36.40 1.37 -5.49
N GLY A 99 36.68 0.34 -4.69
CA GLY A 99 35.71 -0.47 -3.95
C GLY A 99 34.86 0.43 -3.06
N ASP A 100 35.50 1.14 -2.11
CA ASP A 100 34.82 2.04 -1.18
C ASP A 100 33.90 3.05 -1.88
N ARG A 101 34.34 3.59 -3.01
CA ARG A 101 33.54 4.54 -3.82
C ARG A 101 32.34 3.90 -4.49
N ILE A 102 32.43 2.62 -4.86
CA ILE A 102 31.32 1.87 -5.44
C ILE A 102 30.35 1.48 -4.34
N ASP A 103 30.82 1.05 -3.17
CA ASP A 103 29.97 0.68 -2.04
C ASP A 103 29.14 1.87 -1.58
N GLY A 104 29.80 3.00 -1.33
CA GLY A 104 29.09 4.23 -1.01
C GLY A 104 28.15 4.72 -2.12
N LYS A 105 28.30 4.28 -3.38
CA LYS A 105 27.31 4.54 -4.45
C LYS A 105 26.14 3.55 -4.43
N LEU A 106 26.38 2.30 -4.05
CA LEU A 106 25.35 1.28 -3.91
C LEU A 106 24.46 1.60 -2.70
N ASP A 107 25.03 1.99 -1.56
CA ASP A 107 24.29 2.41 -0.37
C ASP A 107 23.35 3.58 -0.68
N ARG A 108 23.90 4.67 -1.24
CA ARG A 108 23.12 5.84 -1.67
C ARG A 108 22.03 5.50 -2.68
N LYS A 109 22.22 4.42 -3.44
CA LYS A 109 21.22 3.92 -4.39
C LYS A 109 20.13 3.13 -3.65
N GLY A 110 20.48 2.29 -2.68
CA GLY A 110 19.54 1.64 -1.75
C GLY A 110 18.66 2.67 -1.07
N ASP A 111 19.25 3.63 -0.36
CA ASP A 111 18.54 4.72 0.33
C ASP A 111 17.57 5.50 -0.57
N ARG A 112 17.93 5.67 -1.85
CA ARG A 112 17.09 6.38 -2.82
C ARG A 112 15.88 5.53 -3.23
N ILE A 113 16.07 4.22 -3.34
CA ILE A 113 15.01 3.27 -3.67
C ILE A 113 14.05 3.16 -2.50
N ASP A 114 14.55 3.04 -1.27
CA ASP A 114 13.72 2.90 -0.05
C ASP A 114 12.82 4.11 0.10
N ARG A 115 13.40 5.32 0.07
CA ARG A 115 12.63 6.57 0.07
C ARG A 115 11.61 6.67 -1.07
N LYS A 116 11.82 5.97 -2.19
CA LYS A 116 10.86 5.95 -3.30
C LYS A 116 9.73 4.96 -3.04
N LEU A 117 10.03 3.81 -2.41
CA LEU A 117 9.05 2.82 -1.99
C LEU A 117 8.18 3.37 -0.86
N ASP A 118 8.76 4.00 0.17
CA ASP A 118 8.02 4.63 1.28
C ASP A 118 7.05 5.68 0.78
N ARG A 119 7.53 6.59 -0.08
CA ARG A 119 6.68 7.62 -0.70
C ARG A 119 5.56 7.01 -1.52
N LYS A 120 5.78 5.83 -2.10
CA LYS A 120 4.77 5.12 -2.88
C LYS A 120 3.74 4.47 -1.95
N GLY A 121 4.17 3.83 -0.86
CA GLY A 121 3.30 3.31 0.22
C GLY A 121 2.41 4.41 0.76
N ALA A 122 3.00 5.49 1.28
CA ALA A 122 2.26 6.64 1.80
C ALA A 122 1.29 7.29 0.79
N ARG A 123 1.55 7.18 -0.52
CA ARG A 123 0.61 7.65 -1.56
C ARG A 123 -0.56 6.69 -1.77
N VAL A 124 -0.35 5.39 -1.59
CA VAL A 124 -1.39 4.38 -1.62
C VAL A 124 -2.29 4.55 -0.41
N ASP A 125 -1.72 4.65 0.79
CA ASP A 125 -2.47 4.78 2.06
C ASP A 125 -3.42 5.96 1.99
N ARG A 126 -2.89 7.16 1.69
CA ARG A 126 -3.71 8.36 1.51
C ARG A 126 -4.82 8.22 0.46
N LYS A 127 -4.64 7.37 -0.55
CA LYS A 127 -5.70 7.12 -1.56
C LYS A 127 -6.75 6.16 -1.03
N LEU A 128 -6.36 5.15 -0.26
CA LEU A 128 -7.28 4.21 0.38
C LEU A 128 -8.08 4.92 1.48
N ASP A 129 -7.44 5.71 2.34
CA ASP A 129 -8.10 6.50 3.38
C ASP A 129 -9.16 7.44 2.80
N ARG A 130 -8.79 8.20 1.75
CA ARG A 130 -9.76 9.10 1.08
C ARG A 130 -10.93 8.33 0.49
N LYS A 131 -10.69 7.11 0.02
CA LYS A 131 -11.73 6.27 -0.56
C LYS A 131 -12.64 5.71 0.54
N GLY A 132 -12.09 5.23 1.65
CA GLY A 132 -12.82 4.81 2.85
C GLY A 132 -13.68 5.95 3.39
N ASN A 133 -13.08 7.12 3.64
CA ASN A 133 -13.79 8.31 4.10
C ASN A 133 -14.95 8.73 3.17
N ARG A 134 -14.80 8.57 1.85
CA ARG A 134 -15.88 8.87 0.90
C ARG A 134 -17.04 7.87 0.98
N ILE A 135 -16.77 6.62 1.35
CA ILE A 135 -17.80 5.60 1.56
C ILE A 135 -18.54 5.88 2.86
N ASN A 136 -17.81 6.19 3.93
CA ASN A 136 -18.39 6.46 5.25
C ASN A 136 -19.27 7.72 5.24
N ARG A 137 -18.97 8.71 4.39
CA ARG A 137 -19.83 9.90 4.18
C ARG A 137 -21.08 9.65 3.32
N ARG A 138 -21.18 8.48 2.69
CA ARG A 138 -22.28 8.10 1.79
C ARG A 138 -23.18 7.01 2.39
N ARG A 139 -22.75 6.42 3.51
CA ARG A 139 -23.62 5.83 4.51
C ARG A 139 -24.28 6.98 5.26
#